data_AF-A0A5F9DL36-F1
#
_entry.id   AF-A0A5F9DL36-F1
#
_cell.length_a   1.000
_cell.length_b   1.000
_cell.length_c   1.000
_cell.angle_alpha   90.00
_cell.angle_beta   90.00
_cell.angle_gamma   90.00
#
_symmetry.space_group_name_H-M   'P 1'
#
loop_
_entity.id
_entity.type
_entity.pdbx_description
1 polymer ?
#
loop_
_entity_poly.entity_id
_entity_poly.type
_entity_poly.pdbx_seq_one_letter_code
_entity_poly.pdbx_strand_id
1 'polypeptide(L)' 'RNPKIWAALLEGANTLHLVEISKEPIEGYQCDQAFLHKMHHVLLEVQVLEGTLQCPESGRLFPISRRILNMLLSEEET' A
#
# COMPACT_ATOMS: atom_id res chain seq x y z
N ARG A 1 17.18 3.68 4.99
CA ARG A 1 15.74 3.90 4.67
C ARG A 1 15.52 3.48 3.22
N ASN A 2 14.54 2.63 2.91
CA ASN A 2 14.27 2.24 1.53
C ASN A 2 13.21 3.20 0.94
N PRO A 3 13.59 4.14 0.06
CA PRO A 3 12.67 5.15 -0.47
C PRO A 3 11.54 4.54 -1.31
N LYS A 4 11.76 3.36 -1.90
CA LYS A 4 10.75 2.66 -2.71
C LYS A 4 9.54 2.22 -1.88
N ILE A 5 9.75 1.79 -0.64
CA ILE A 5 8.67 1.38 0.27
C ILE A 5 7.78 2.58 0.61
N TRP A 6 8.40 3.74 0.84
CA TRP A 6 7.66 4.95 1.20
C TRP A 6 6.81 5.48 0.04
N ALA A 7 7.36 5.49 -1.17
CA ALA A 7 6.62 5.88 -2.37
C ALA A 7 5.40 4.99 -2.60
N ALA A 8 5.56 3.66 -2.52
CA ALA A 8 4.46 2.71 -2.68
C ALA A 8 3.36 2.87 -1.61
N LEU A 9 3.75 3.14 -0.36
CA LEU A 9 2.80 3.41 0.73
C LEU A 9 1.97 4.67 0.45
N LEU A 10 2.61 5.76 0.03
CA LEU A 10 1.91 7.01 -0.28
C LEU A 10 0.95 6.85 -1.44
N GLU A 11 1.35 6.13 -2.48
CA GLU A 11 0.48 5.82 -3.62
C GLU A 11 -0.76 5.02 -3.19
N GLY A 12 -0.58 3.96 -2.40
CA GLY A 12 -1.68 3.19 -1.85
C GLY A 12 -2.60 4.02 -0.95
N ALA A 13 -2.03 4.82 -0.05
CA ALA A 13 -2.79 5.68 0.85
C ALA A 13 -3.60 6.75 0.10
N ASN A 14 -3.02 7.38 -0.93
CA ASN A 14 -3.70 8.36 -1.77
C ASN A 14 -4.86 7.74 -2.56
N THR A 15 -4.66 6.53 -3.10
CA THR A 15 -5.69 5.77 -3.82
C THR A 15 -6.88 5.45 -2.91
N LEU A 16 -6.62 5.22 -1.62
CA LEU A 16 -7.64 4.99 -0.60
C LEU A 16 -8.14 6.28 0.07
N HIS A 17 -7.71 7.46 -0.42
CA HIS A 17 -8.05 8.77 0.13
C HIS A 17 -7.72 8.96 1.63
N LEU A 18 -6.64 8.33 2.09
CA LEU A 18 -6.12 8.49 3.44
C LEU A 18 -5.27 9.77 3.51
N VAL A 19 -5.83 10.84 4.08
CA VAL A 19 -5.31 12.22 4.01
C VAL A 19 -4.07 12.46 4.91
N GLU A 20 -3.72 11.54 5.81
CA GLU A 20 -2.87 11.89 6.97
C GLU A 20 -1.40 11.39 6.95
N ILE A 21 -0.84 11.01 5.80
CA ILE A 21 0.54 10.51 5.76
C ILE A 21 1.50 11.60 5.28
N SER A 22 2.58 11.81 6.06
CA SER A 22 3.68 12.70 5.67
C SER A 22 4.28 12.29 4.33
N LYS A 23 4.69 13.25 3.49
CA LYS A 23 5.34 12.95 2.20
C LYS A 23 6.71 12.32 2.34
N GLU A 24 7.35 12.45 3.49
CA GLU A 24 8.65 11.86 3.78
C GLU A 24 8.67 11.19 5.16
N PRO A 25 9.49 10.15 5.37
CA PRO A 25 9.65 9.56 6.68
C PRO A 25 10.31 10.58 7.63
N ILE A 26 9.64 10.89 8.74
CA ILE A 26 10.14 11.88 9.72
C ILE A 26 11.42 11.36 10.38
N GLU A 27 12.46 12.17 10.57
CA GLU A 27 13.66 11.75 11.30
C GLU A 27 13.34 11.51 12.79
N GLY A 28 13.90 10.46 13.38
CA GLY A 28 13.58 10.11 14.78
C GLY A 28 12.15 9.62 15.04
N TYR A 29 11.38 9.25 13.99
CA TYR A 29 9.99 8.81 14.12
C TYR A 29 9.74 7.69 15.14
N GLN A 30 10.77 6.92 15.49
CA GLN A 30 10.69 5.84 16.48
C GLN A 30 10.25 6.34 17.86
N CYS A 31 10.52 7.60 18.18
CA CYS A 31 10.10 8.24 19.43
C CYS A 31 8.78 9.01 19.29
N ASP A 32 8.26 9.17 18.07
CA ASP A 32 7.01 9.86 17.80
C ASP A 32 5.83 8.88 17.82
N GLN A 33 5.24 8.72 19.00
CA GLN A 33 4.10 7.82 19.21
C GLN A 33 2.87 8.20 18.38
N ALA A 34 2.67 9.50 18.08
CA ALA A 34 1.53 9.92 17.26
C ALA A 34 1.73 9.48 15.81
N PHE A 35 2.93 9.64 15.27
CA PHE A 35 3.29 9.12 13.96
C PHE A 35 3.16 7.59 13.89
N LEU A 36 3.68 6.87 14.88
CA LEU A 36 3.62 5.41 14.91
C LEU A 36 2.18 4.89 14.94
N HIS A 37 1.28 5.52 15.70
CA HIS A 37 -0.15 5.16 15.69
C HIS A 37 -0.80 5.38 14.32
N LYS A 38 -0.50 6.49 13.64
CA LYS A 38 -1.03 6.73 12.29
C LYS A 38 -0.52 5.69 11.28
N MET A 39 0.76 5.36 11.36
CA MET A 39 1.36 4.33 10.51
C MET A 39 0.76 2.95 10.77
N HIS A 40 0.52 2.60 12.04
CA HIS A 40 -0.15 1.37 12.43
C HIS A 40 -1.56 1.29 11.81
N HIS A 41 -2.33 2.36 11.92
CA HIS A 41 -3.68 2.45 11.34
C HIS A 41 -3.66 2.17 9.82
N VAL A 42 -2.85 2.92 9.08
CA VAL A 42 -2.78 2.79 7.61
C VAL A 42 -2.31 1.41 7.19
N LEU A 43 -1.27 0.86 7.83
CA LEU A 43 -0.63 -0.37 7.39
C LEU A 43 -1.40 -1.64 7.80
N LEU A 44 -2.09 -1.60 8.94
CA LEU A 44 -2.61 -2.82 9.59
C LEU A 44 -4.12 -2.79 9.82
N GLU A 45 -4.72 -1.62 9.97
CA GLU A 45 -6.16 -1.49 10.28
C GLU A 45 -7.01 -1.21 9.04
N VAL A 46 -6.43 -0.65 7.97
CA VAL A 46 -7.11 -0.43 6.69
C VAL A 46 -6.97 -1.65 5.79
N GLN A 47 -8.09 -2.11 5.22
CA GLN A 47 -8.10 -3.29 4.36
C GLN A 47 -8.99 -3.09 3.14
N VAL A 48 -8.49 -3.53 1.99
CA VAL A 48 -9.24 -3.52 0.72
C VAL A 48 -10.12 -4.76 0.65
N LEU A 49 -11.44 -4.57 0.64
CA LEU A 49 -12.40 -5.66 0.55
C LEU A 49 -12.49 -6.20 -0.89
N GLU A 50 -12.65 -5.28 -1.85
CA GLU A 50 -12.75 -5.53 -3.29
C GLU A 50 -11.90 -4.48 -4.02
N GLY A 51 -11.21 -4.88 -5.09
CA GLY A 51 -10.37 -3.97 -5.88
C GLY A 51 -9.43 -4.70 -6.83
N THR A 52 -8.42 -4.00 -7.34
CA THR A 52 -7.41 -4.58 -8.23
C THR A 52 -6.05 -3.94 -7.97
N LEU A 53 -4.98 -4.73 -8.01
CA LEU A 53 -3.62 -4.20 -8.19
C LEU A 53 -3.28 -4.23 -9.68
N GLN A 54 -2.72 -3.13 -10.19
CA GLN A 54 -2.24 -3.05 -11.57
C GLN A 54 -0.71 -3.10 -11.58
N CYS A 55 -0.13 -3.97 -12.40
CA CYS A 55 1.31 -3.94 -12.69
C CYS A 55 1.61 -2.72 -13.57
N PRO A 56 2.50 -1.79 -13.16
CA PRO A 56 2.77 -0.58 -13.93
C PRO A 56 3.52 -0.85 -15.24
N GLU A 57 4.24 -1.96 -15.36
CA GLU A 57 5.00 -2.31 -16.56
C GLU A 57 4.14 -2.99 -17.64
N SER A 58 3.27 -3.92 -17.25
CA SER A 58 2.46 -4.72 -18.18
C SER A 58 1.02 -4.27 -18.30
N GLY A 59 0.53 -3.46 -17.35
CA GLY A 59 -0.88 -3.10 -17.23
C GLY A 59 -1.77 -4.23 -16.69
N ARG A 60 -1.21 -5.41 -16.39
CA ARG A 60 -1.96 -6.58 -15.88
C ARG A 60 -2.66 -6.27 -14.56
N LEU A 61 -3.90 -6.73 -14.43
CA LEU A 61 -4.73 -6.57 -13.24
C LEU A 61 -4.75 -7.85 -12.40
N PHE A 62 -4.54 -7.69 -11.10
CA PHE A 62 -4.64 -8.73 -10.08
C PHE A 62 -5.82 -8.41 -9.16
N PRO A 63 -6.93 -9.16 -9.25
CA PRO A 63 -8.12 -8.85 -8.50
C PRO A 63 -7.96 -9.15 -7.01
N ILE A 64 -8.53 -8.28 -6.19
CA ILE A 64 -8.76 -8.48 -4.75
C ILE A 64 -10.25 -8.74 -4.59
N SER A 65 -10.61 -9.89 -4.03
CA SER A 65 -12.00 -10.20 -3.69
C SER A 65 -12.09 -10.85 -2.32
N ARG A 66 -13.08 -10.44 -1.52
CA ARG A 66 -13.25 -10.88 -0.14
C ARG A 66 -11.94 -10.77 0.67
N ARG A 67 -11.22 -9.65 0.47
CA ARG A 67 -9.91 -9.34 1.10
C ARG A 67 -8.74 -10.21 0.64
N ILE A 68 -8.92 -11.07 -0.36
CA ILE A 68 -7.87 -11.97 -0.86
C ILE A 68 -7.39 -11.47 -2.22
N LEU A 69 -6.10 -11.14 -2.30
CA LEU A 69 -5.43 -10.81 -3.56
C LEU A 69 -5.12 -12.09 -4.35
N ASN A 70 -5.52 -12.13 -5.62
CA ASN A 70 -5.16 -13.20 -6.54
C ASN A 70 -4.00 -12.75 -7.45
N MET A 71 -2.82 -13.36 -7.25
CA MET A 71 -1.63 -13.13 -8.07
C MET A 71 -1.29 -14.29 -9.02
N LEU A 72 -2.25 -15.18 -9.29
CA LEU A 72 -2.03 -16.29 -10.22
C LEU A 72 -1.84 -15.78 -11.66
N LEU A 73 -0.88 -16.37 -12.36
CA LEU A 73 -0.58 -16.13 -13.77
C LEU A 73 -1.12 -17.27 -14.63
N SER A 74 -1.54 -17.00 -15.88
CA SER A 74 -1.79 -18.08 -16.84
C SER A 74 -0.47 -18.65 -17.35
N GLU A 75 -0.51 -19.84 -17.97
CA GLU A 75 0.69 -20.48 -18.54
C GLU A 75 1.38 -19.61 -19.60
N GLU A 76 0.62 -18.82 -20.36
CA GLU A 76 1.18 -17.89 -21.35
C GLU A 76 1.86 -16.66 -20.74
N GLU A 77 1.56 -16.34 -19.48
CA GLU A 77 2.06 -15.17 -18.77
C GLU A 77 3.14 -15.50 -17.74
N THR A 78 3.51 -16.78 -17.61
CA THR A 78 4.55 -17.28 -16.68
C THR A 78 5.92 -17.25 -17.35
#